data_AF-A0AA38K7K5-F1
#
_entry.id   AF-A0AA38K7K5-F1
#
_cell.length_a   1.000
_cell.length_b   1.000
_cell.length_c   1.000
_cell.angle_alpha   90.00
_cell.angle_beta   90.00
_cell.angle_gamma   90.00
#
_symmetry.space_group_name_H-M   'P 1'
#
loop_
_entity.id
_entity.type
_entity.pdbx_description
1 polymer ?
#
loop_
_entity_poly.entity_id
_entity_poly.type
_entity_poly.pdbx_seq_one_letter_code
_entity_poly.pdbx_strand_id
1 'polypeptide(L)'
;MANDSPNASTTFLFTSEQLQALARAITSAQPASAPVNTQVPTPPPFTSTAEPTTLGKSLYALFPNVEERHILNITRHEFRPFSLHKLDRHIRTKADTVKGGLDALALGKGSIRDYPSLDSVVVPLLTYFNILIAYARSSGNPDAGCVLSMGAISYVASLMEMAKTF
;
A
#
# COMPACT_ATOMS: atom_id res chain seq x y z
N MET A 1 -41.72 31.18 -51.56
CA MET A 1 -41.28 30.66 -50.25
C MET A 1 -39.85 30.18 -50.43
N ALA A 2 -38.89 31.08 -50.21
CA ALA A 2 -37.47 30.85 -50.46
C ALA A 2 -36.83 30.23 -49.22
N ASN A 3 -36.16 29.11 -49.43
CA ASN A 3 -35.38 28.35 -48.47
C ASN A 3 -33.95 28.33 -49.01
N ASP A 4 -33.01 28.99 -48.32
CA ASP A 4 -31.59 28.61 -48.22
C ASP A 4 -30.83 29.72 -47.48
N SER A 5 -30.40 29.43 -46.26
CA SER A 5 -29.44 30.22 -45.49
C SER A 5 -28.12 29.45 -45.39
N PRO A 6 -26.96 30.11 -45.55
CA PRO A 6 -25.66 29.45 -45.69
C PRO A 6 -25.04 29.05 -44.34
N ASN A 7 -24.47 27.84 -44.30
CA ASN A 7 -23.50 27.40 -43.29
C ASN A 7 -22.20 28.19 -43.48
N ALA A 8 -21.94 29.15 -42.58
CA ALA A 8 -20.63 29.79 -42.47
C ALA A 8 -19.83 29.12 -41.34
N SER A 9 -18.92 28.23 -41.72
CA SER A 9 -17.85 27.77 -40.84
C SER A 9 -16.81 28.88 -40.69
N THR A 10 -16.91 29.66 -39.61
CA THR A 10 -15.98 30.74 -39.30
C THR A 10 -14.61 30.16 -38.91
N THR A 11 -13.69 30.16 -39.87
CA THR A 11 -12.27 29.91 -39.60
C THR A 11 -11.64 31.19 -39.05
N PHE A 12 -11.26 31.18 -37.78
CA PHE A 12 -10.53 32.27 -37.16
C PHE A 12 -9.06 32.24 -37.61
N LEU A 13 -8.69 33.17 -38.50
CA LEU A 13 -7.30 33.46 -38.83
C LEU A 13 -6.73 34.44 -37.80
N PHE A 14 -5.87 33.96 -36.92
CA PHE A 14 -5.08 34.80 -36.03
C PHE A 14 -3.96 35.48 -36.83
N THR A 15 -3.89 36.82 -36.76
CA THR A 15 -2.80 37.59 -37.37
C THR A 15 -1.56 37.57 -36.49
N SER A 16 -0.37 37.59 -37.10
CA SER A 16 0.92 37.51 -36.39
C SER A 16 1.14 38.62 -35.36
N GLU A 17 0.49 39.78 -35.55
CA GLU A 17 0.48 40.86 -34.56
C GLU A 17 -0.25 40.49 -33.26
N GLN A 18 -1.35 39.74 -33.34
CA GLN A 18 -2.05 39.27 -32.13
C GLN A 18 -1.23 38.24 -31.35
N LEU A 19 -0.44 37.42 -32.05
CA LEU A 19 0.48 36.49 -31.40
C LEU A 19 1.62 37.22 -30.68
N GLN A 20 2.13 38.32 -31.24
CA GLN A 20 3.15 39.17 -30.59
C GLN A 20 2.59 40.00 -29.45
N ALA A 21 1.34 40.47 -29.54
CA ALA A 21 0.68 41.16 -28.43
C ALA A 21 0.45 40.22 -27.23
N LEU A 22 0.06 38.96 -27.49
CA LEU A 22 -0.08 37.93 -26.46
C LEU A 22 1.28 37.60 -25.81
N ALA A 23 2.35 37.46 -26.60
CA ALA A 23 3.69 37.19 -26.08
C ALA A 23 4.22 38.33 -25.19
N ARG A 24 3.89 39.59 -25.52
CA ARG A 24 4.24 40.74 -24.68
C ARG A 24 3.41 40.81 -23.40
N ALA A 25 2.11 40.51 -23.47
CA ALA A 25 1.25 40.49 -22.29
C ALA A 25 1.66 39.40 -21.28
N ILE A 26 2.15 38.25 -21.77
CA ILE A 26 2.70 37.17 -20.92
C ILE A 26 4.05 37.59 -20.31
N THR A 27 4.86 38.37 -21.03
CA THR A 27 6.18 38.85 -20.55
C THR A 27 6.04 39.99 -19.54
N SER A 28 5.01 40.84 -19.64
CA SER A 28 4.77 41.95 -18.70
C SER A 28 4.01 41.55 -17.43
N ALA A 29 3.53 40.31 -17.33
CA ALA A 29 2.93 39.76 -16.11
C ALA A 29 3.96 39.14 -15.15
N GLN A 30 5.22 39.55 -15.26
CA GLN A 30 6.24 39.22 -14.27
C GLN A 30 6.00 40.07 -13.02
N PRO A 31 5.67 39.47 -11.85
CA PRO A 31 5.59 40.23 -10.62
C PRO A 31 6.99 40.74 -10.27
N ALA A 32 7.13 42.06 -10.16
CA ALA A 32 8.25 42.69 -9.48
C ALA A 32 8.27 42.17 -8.04
N SER A 33 9.15 41.22 -7.75
CA SER A 33 9.33 40.66 -6.42
C SER A 33 10.38 41.50 -5.68
N ALA A 34 9.91 42.45 -4.88
CA ALA A 34 10.57 42.77 -3.62
C ALA A 34 10.55 41.49 -2.74
N PRO A 35 11.55 41.25 -1.88
CA PRO A 35 11.63 40.00 -1.13
C PRO A 35 10.57 40.00 -0.02
N VAL A 36 9.39 39.44 -0.32
CA VAL A 36 8.41 39.05 0.69
C VAL A 36 8.59 37.55 0.93
N ASN A 37 9.18 37.24 2.07
CA ASN A 37 9.39 35.90 2.58
C ASN A 37 8.05 35.28 3.01
N THR A 38 7.27 34.77 2.06
CA THR A 38 6.13 33.88 2.34
C THR A 38 6.50 32.47 1.90
N GLN A 39 7.30 31.82 2.74
CA GLN A 39 7.66 30.42 2.60
C GLN A 39 6.40 29.57 2.84
N VAL A 40 5.70 29.20 1.77
CA VAL A 40 4.77 28.07 1.81
C VAL A 40 5.64 26.85 2.11
N PRO A 41 5.42 26.09 3.20
CA PRO A 41 6.21 24.89 3.48
C PRO A 41 5.94 23.90 2.37
N THR A 42 6.85 23.82 1.39
CA THR A 42 6.91 22.68 0.49
C THR A 42 7.30 21.50 1.35
N PRO A 43 6.50 20.40 1.38
CA PRO A 43 6.93 19.21 2.08
C PRO A 43 8.28 18.80 1.51
N PRO A 44 9.24 18.40 2.36
CA PRO A 44 10.56 18.01 1.89
C PRO A 44 10.38 16.95 0.80
N PRO A 45 11.12 17.03 -0.32
CA PRO A 45 11.11 15.96 -1.29
C PRO A 45 11.44 14.66 -0.55
N PHE A 46 10.63 13.62 -0.77
CA PHE A 46 11.01 12.27 -0.36
C PHE A 46 12.21 11.88 -1.21
N THR A 47 13.40 12.26 -0.76
CA THR A 47 14.64 11.75 -1.32
C THR A 47 14.67 10.28 -0.99
N SER A 48 14.21 9.45 -1.93
CA SER A 48 14.58 8.05 -1.99
C SER A 48 16.07 8.02 -2.32
N THR A 49 16.89 8.45 -1.36
CA THR A 49 18.27 8.03 -1.32
C THR A 49 18.12 6.52 -1.22
N ALA A 50 18.42 5.84 -2.32
CA ALA A 50 18.75 4.43 -2.27
C ALA A 50 20.05 4.35 -1.44
N GLU A 51 19.91 4.55 -0.14
CA GLU A 51 20.85 4.05 0.84
C GLU A 51 20.98 2.57 0.47
N PRO A 52 22.19 2.08 0.19
CA PRO A 52 22.39 0.67 -0.15
C PRO A 52 21.76 -0.11 0.98
N THR A 53 20.57 -0.64 0.68
CA THR A 53 19.70 -1.27 1.65
C THR A 53 20.57 -2.34 2.26
N THR A 54 20.90 -2.21 3.54
CA THR A 54 21.91 -3.04 4.19
C THR A 54 21.74 -4.46 3.72
N LEU A 55 22.68 -4.89 2.89
CA LEU A 55 22.54 -6.06 2.04
C LEU A 55 22.28 -7.24 2.98
N GLY A 56 21.11 -7.85 2.87
CA GLY A 56 20.87 -9.17 3.43
C GLY A 56 20.37 -9.27 4.87
N LYS A 57 19.42 -8.43 5.32
CA LYS A 57 18.48 -8.96 6.34
C LYS A 57 17.63 -10.03 5.65
N SER A 58 18.05 -11.28 5.82
CA SER A 58 17.30 -12.45 5.38
C SER A 58 15.81 -12.30 5.74
N LEU A 59 14.90 -12.70 4.85
CA LEU A 59 13.45 -12.63 5.09
C LEU A 59 13.08 -13.23 6.47
N TYR A 60 13.76 -14.31 6.86
CA TYR A 60 13.61 -14.96 8.16
C TYR A 60 14.00 -14.06 9.34
N ALA A 61 15.03 -13.22 9.18
CA ALA A 61 15.46 -12.26 10.21
C ALA A 61 14.45 -11.13 10.46
N LEU A 62 13.59 -10.83 9.48
CA LEU A 62 12.50 -9.85 9.64
C LEU A 62 11.33 -10.40 10.46
N PHE A 63 11.18 -11.73 10.52
CA PHE A 63 10.07 -12.41 11.18
C PHE A 63 10.57 -13.48 12.16
N PRO A 64 11.35 -13.12 13.20
CA PRO A 64 11.90 -14.10 14.15
C PRO A 64 10.82 -14.84 14.95
N ASN A 65 9.61 -14.25 15.01
CA ASN A 65 8.45 -14.82 15.67
C ASN A 65 7.56 -15.63 14.69
N VAL A 66 8.08 -16.05 13.54
CA VAL A 66 7.35 -16.91 12.59
C VAL A 66 8.27 -18.06 12.20
N GLU A 67 7.74 -19.29 12.22
CA GLU A 67 8.53 -20.45 11.81
C GLU A 67 8.90 -20.36 10.33
N GLU A 68 10.14 -20.72 10.00
CA GLU A 68 10.67 -20.62 8.63
C GLU A 68 9.80 -21.35 7.60
N ARG A 69 9.25 -22.52 7.96
CA ARG A 69 8.32 -23.28 7.11
C ARG A 69 7.08 -22.47 6.72
N HIS A 70 6.57 -21.61 7.60
CA HIS A 70 5.40 -20.79 7.32
C HIS A 70 5.76 -19.64 6.38
N ILE A 71 6.92 -19.00 6.61
CA ILE A 71 7.45 -17.98 5.71
C ILE A 71 7.63 -18.57 4.31
N LEU A 72 8.25 -19.74 4.19
CA LEU A 72 8.47 -20.41 2.90
C LEU A 72 7.14 -20.73 2.20
N ASN A 73 6.18 -21.33 2.91
CA ASN A 73 4.87 -21.65 2.34
C ASN A 73 4.13 -20.40 1.87
N ILE A 74 4.28 -19.26 2.56
CA ILE A 74 3.68 -17.98 2.14
C ILE A 74 4.34 -17.49 0.85
N THR A 75 5.67 -17.48 0.79
CA THR A 75 6.41 -17.04 -0.42
C THR A 75 6.15 -17.93 -1.64
N ARG A 76 5.78 -19.20 -1.43
CA ARG A 76 5.38 -20.15 -2.48
C ARG A 76 3.89 -20.14 -2.78
N HIS A 77 3.10 -19.33 -2.08
CA HIS A 77 1.63 -19.32 -2.16
C HIS A 77 0.97 -20.67 -1.83
N GLU A 78 1.63 -21.52 -1.04
CA GLU A 78 1.14 -22.82 -0.57
C GLU A 78 0.54 -22.74 0.85
N PHE A 79 0.59 -21.55 1.48
CA PHE A 79 0.08 -21.34 2.83
C PHE A 79 -1.46 -21.42 2.86
N ARG A 80 -1.98 -22.35 3.65
CA ARG A 80 -3.43 -22.54 3.79
C ARG A 80 -4.05 -21.44 4.66
N PRO A 81 -5.16 -20.80 4.24
CA PRO A 81 -5.84 -19.77 5.04
C PRO A 81 -6.22 -20.24 6.44
N PHE A 82 -6.60 -21.51 6.59
CA PHE A 82 -6.94 -22.09 7.89
C PHE A 82 -5.75 -22.19 8.86
N SER A 83 -4.52 -22.11 8.35
CA SER A 83 -3.28 -22.10 9.16
C SER A 83 -2.88 -20.69 9.60
N LEU A 84 -3.67 -19.67 9.31
CA LEU A 84 -3.33 -18.28 9.60
C LEU A 84 -3.08 -18.03 11.11
N HIS A 85 -3.77 -18.75 12.00
CA HIS A 85 -3.59 -18.68 13.46
C HIS A 85 -2.16 -19.03 13.90
N LYS A 86 -1.41 -19.75 13.05
CA LYS A 86 0.00 -20.08 13.29
C LYS A 86 0.93 -18.88 13.15
N LEU A 87 0.45 -17.76 12.59
CA LEU A 87 1.19 -16.50 12.49
C LEU A 87 0.95 -15.58 13.68
N ASP A 88 -0.03 -15.88 14.54
CA ASP A 88 -0.33 -15.05 15.70
C ASP A 88 0.66 -15.34 16.83
N ARG A 89 1.38 -14.30 17.25
CA ARG A 89 2.33 -14.36 18.37
C ARG A 89 1.65 -14.78 19.67
N HIS A 90 0.46 -14.27 19.98
CA HIS A 90 -0.21 -14.56 21.24
C HIS A 90 -0.60 -16.03 21.35
N ILE A 91 -1.07 -16.60 20.24
CA ILE A 91 -1.42 -18.01 20.15
C ILE A 91 -0.17 -18.88 20.32
N ARG A 92 0.96 -18.50 19.70
CA ARG A 92 2.23 -19.22 19.85
C ARG A 92 2.78 -19.15 21.28
N THR A 93 2.78 -17.97 21.91
CA THR A 93 3.19 -17.85 23.32
C THR A 93 2.34 -18.71 24.26
N LYS A 94 1.02 -18.78 24.01
CA LYS A 94 0.13 -19.67 24.77
C LYS A 94 0.46 -21.14 24.51
N ALA A 95 0.74 -21.50 23.25
CA ALA A 95 1.13 -22.85 22.87
C ALA A 95 2.44 -23.30 23.54
N ASP A 96 3.42 -22.42 23.68
CA ASP A 96 4.69 -22.71 24.38
C ASP A 96 4.47 -23.05 25.87
N THR A 97 3.36 -22.59 26.44
CA THR A 97 2.97 -22.87 27.83
C THR A 97 2.20 -24.19 27.97
N VAL A 98 1.67 -24.76 26.88
CA VAL A 98 0.87 -25.99 26.88
C VAL A 98 1.73 -27.19 26.50
N LYS A 99 1.65 -28.25 27.31
CA LYS A 99 2.36 -29.52 27.04
C LYS A 99 1.74 -30.18 25.80
N GLY A 100 2.43 -30.06 24.65
CA GLY A 100 1.93 -30.48 23.32
C GLY A 100 1.81 -29.35 22.29
N GLY A 101 2.16 -28.12 22.67
CA GLY A 101 2.34 -27.01 21.73
C GLY A 101 1.06 -26.58 21.03
N LEU A 102 1.23 -26.06 19.81
CA LEU A 102 0.18 -25.43 19.03
C LEU A 102 -0.92 -26.42 18.62
N ASP A 103 -0.54 -27.67 18.33
CA ASP A 103 -1.47 -28.71 17.91
C ASP A 103 -2.35 -29.20 19.07
N ALA A 104 -1.81 -29.27 20.29
CA ALA A 104 -2.59 -29.57 21.49
C ALA A 104 -3.56 -28.43 21.84
N LEU A 105 -3.12 -27.18 21.69
CA LEU A 105 -3.97 -26.00 21.90
C LEU A 105 -5.09 -25.92 20.84
N ALA A 106 -4.83 -26.36 19.60
CA ALA A 106 -5.82 -26.37 18.51
C ALA A 106 -6.90 -27.47 18.67
N LEU A 107 -6.60 -28.56 19.41
CA LEU A 107 -7.55 -29.64 19.73
C LEU A 107 -8.44 -29.32 20.96
N GLY A 108 -8.10 -28.31 21.75
CA GLY A 108 -8.84 -27.93 22.96
C GLY A 108 -10.21 -27.29 22.68
N LYS A 109 -11.15 -27.42 23.63
CA LYS A 109 -12.52 -26.90 23.55
C LYS A 109 -12.50 -25.36 23.45
N GLY A 110 -13.02 -24.81 22.35
CA GLY A 110 -12.86 -23.40 21.96
C GLY A 110 -11.68 -23.25 20.99
N SER A 111 -11.79 -23.86 19.81
CA SER A 111 -10.65 -24.02 18.91
C SER A 111 -10.11 -22.65 18.53
N ILE A 112 -8.80 -22.47 18.69
CA ILE A 112 -8.09 -21.26 18.23
C ILE A 112 -8.27 -20.99 16.73
N ARG A 113 -8.76 -22.00 16.00
CA ARG A 113 -9.13 -21.93 14.59
C ARG A 113 -10.35 -21.04 14.32
N ASP A 114 -11.14 -20.73 15.36
CA ASP A 114 -12.45 -20.09 15.21
C ASP A 114 -12.43 -18.56 15.38
N TYR A 115 -11.25 -17.95 15.60
CA TYR A 115 -11.05 -16.48 15.71
C TYR A 115 -12.17 -15.76 16.49
N PRO A 116 -12.16 -15.81 17.84
CA PRO A 116 -13.27 -15.31 18.66
C PRO A 116 -13.50 -13.80 18.55
N SER A 117 -12.53 -13.04 18.02
CA SER A 117 -12.62 -11.60 17.79
C SER A 117 -12.00 -11.20 16.47
N LEU A 118 -12.40 -10.05 15.93
CA LEU A 118 -11.78 -9.49 14.73
C LEU A 118 -10.27 -9.30 14.90
N ASP A 119 -9.85 -8.83 16.07
CA ASP A 119 -8.43 -8.62 16.38
C ASP A 119 -7.62 -9.92 16.25
N SER A 120 -8.20 -11.04 16.66
CA SER A 120 -7.55 -12.36 16.56
C SER A 120 -7.29 -12.82 15.12
N VAL A 121 -8.04 -12.31 14.12
CA VAL A 121 -7.79 -12.62 12.70
C VAL A 121 -6.93 -11.55 12.03
N VAL A 122 -7.11 -10.27 12.40
CA VAL A 122 -6.41 -9.14 11.77
C VAL A 122 -4.91 -9.19 12.02
N VAL A 123 -4.48 -9.50 13.25
CA VAL A 123 -3.05 -9.55 13.61
C VAL A 123 -2.28 -10.60 12.77
N PRO A 124 -2.69 -11.88 12.71
CA PRO A 124 -1.99 -12.85 11.87
C PRO A 124 -2.17 -12.59 10.37
N LEU A 125 -3.30 -12.01 9.94
CA LEU A 125 -3.51 -11.60 8.55
C LEU A 125 -2.54 -10.50 8.11
N LEU A 126 -2.33 -9.49 8.96
CA LEU A 126 -1.39 -8.43 8.67
C LEU A 126 0.05 -8.97 8.63
N THR A 127 0.37 -9.93 9.50
CA THR A 127 1.64 -10.65 9.46
C THR A 127 1.84 -11.39 8.13
N TYR A 128 0.81 -12.07 7.62
CA TYR A 128 0.84 -12.70 6.30
C TYR A 128 1.15 -11.69 5.18
N PHE A 129 0.46 -10.54 5.14
CA PHE A 129 0.72 -9.50 4.14
C PHE A 129 2.12 -8.90 4.27
N ASN A 130 2.59 -8.65 5.49
CA ASN A 130 3.94 -8.13 5.72
C ASN A 130 5.02 -9.08 5.18
N ILE A 131 4.84 -10.39 5.31
CA ILE A 131 5.77 -11.38 4.73
C ILE A 131 5.76 -11.28 3.20
N LEU A 132 4.59 -11.18 2.57
CA LEU A 132 4.49 -11.02 1.11
C LEU A 132 5.13 -9.72 0.61
N ILE A 133 4.89 -8.60 1.32
CA ILE A 133 5.46 -7.30 0.97
C ILE A 133 6.98 -7.33 1.10
N ALA A 134 7.51 -7.88 2.20
CA ALA A 134 8.94 -8.03 2.41
C ALA A 134 9.58 -8.95 1.34
N TYR A 135 8.90 -10.04 0.98
CA TYR A 135 9.34 -10.92 -0.09
C TYR A 135 9.39 -10.20 -1.44
N ALA A 136 8.33 -9.49 -1.84
CA ALA A 136 8.29 -8.72 -3.09
C ALA A 136 9.39 -7.64 -3.17
N ARG A 137 9.65 -6.95 -2.05
CA ARG A 137 10.77 -6.00 -1.96
C ARG A 137 12.12 -6.69 -2.13
N SER A 138 12.30 -7.87 -1.55
CA SER A 138 13.55 -8.64 -1.66
C SER A 138 13.73 -9.31 -3.03
N SER A 139 12.65 -9.55 -3.79
CA SER A 139 12.69 -10.19 -5.11
C SER A 139 13.06 -9.24 -6.25
N GLY A 140 13.44 -7.99 -5.94
CA GLY A 140 13.78 -6.97 -6.94
C GLY A 140 12.58 -6.29 -7.61
N ASN A 141 11.36 -6.46 -7.07
CA ASN A 141 10.16 -5.78 -7.57
C ASN A 141 9.55 -4.87 -6.48
N PRO A 142 10.13 -3.68 -6.27
CA PRO A 142 9.66 -2.76 -5.23
C PRO A 142 8.24 -2.25 -5.50
N ASP A 143 7.83 -2.10 -6.77
CA ASP A 143 6.49 -1.66 -7.15
C ASP A 143 5.42 -2.66 -6.72
N ALA A 144 5.69 -3.96 -6.88
CA ALA A 144 4.82 -5.01 -6.36
C ALA A 144 4.65 -4.91 -4.84
N GLY A 145 5.71 -4.57 -4.10
CA GLY A 145 5.63 -4.31 -2.67
C GLY A 145 4.68 -3.16 -2.32
N CYS A 146 4.72 -2.06 -3.06
CA CYS A 146 3.81 -0.92 -2.89
C CYS A 146 2.35 -1.31 -3.20
N VAL A 147 2.10 -1.99 -4.32
CA VAL A 147 0.75 -2.45 -4.70
C VAL A 147 0.17 -3.41 -3.66
N LEU A 148 0.98 -4.35 -3.19
CA LEU A 148 0.58 -5.28 -2.11
C LEU A 148 0.27 -4.55 -0.81
N SER A 149 1.06 -3.53 -0.47
CA SER A 149 0.82 -2.73 0.75
C SER A 149 -0.51 -1.98 0.68
N MET A 150 -0.80 -1.33 -0.45
CA MET A 150 -2.08 -0.65 -0.67
C MET A 150 -3.25 -1.63 -0.66
N GLY A 151 -3.10 -2.78 -1.33
CA GLY A 151 -4.12 -3.83 -1.33
C GLY A 151 -4.39 -4.40 0.06
N ALA A 152 -3.35 -4.62 0.86
CA ALA A 152 -3.48 -5.11 2.23
C ALA A 152 -4.24 -4.11 3.11
N ILE A 153 -3.95 -2.81 3.02
CA ILE A 153 -4.66 -1.77 3.77
C ILE A 153 -6.13 -1.72 3.36
N SER A 154 -6.43 -1.70 2.07
CA SER A 154 -7.81 -1.69 1.57
C SER A 154 -8.57 -2.95 2.01
N TYR A 155 -7.94 -4.12 1.94
CA TYR A 155 -8.54 -5.38 2.38
C TYR A 155 -8.89 -5.36 3.87
N VAL A 156 -7.95 -4.94 4.73
CA VAL A 156 -8.18 -4.83 6.18
C VAL A 156 -9.28 -3.81 6.47
N ALA A 157 -9.28 -2.66 5.79
CA ALA A 157 -10.33 -1.65 5.94
C ALA A 157 -11.72 -2.21 5.61
N SER A 158 -11.88 -2.88 4.47
CA SER A 158 -13.14 -3.55 4.10
C SER A 158 -13.54 -4.62 5.11
N LEU A 159 -12.58 -5.39 5.62
CA LEU A 159 -12.82 -6.41 6.64
C LEU A 159 -13.30 -5.80 7.96
N MET A 160 -12.71 -4.66 8.38
CA MET A 160 -13.16 -3.91 9.55
C MET A 160 -14.55 -3.29 9.35
N GLU A 161 -14.89 -2.85 8.14
CA GLU A 161 -16.21 -2.34 7.83
C GLU A 161 -17.28 -3.43 7.90
N MET A 162 -17.03 -4.59 7.29
CA MET A 162 -17.92 -5.75 7.38
C MET A 162 -18.11 -6.20 8.83
N ALA A 163 -17.06 -6.20 9.64
CA ALA A 163 -17.13 -6.60 11.04
C ALA A 163 -18.04 -5.70 11.91
N LYS A 164 -18.29 -4.45 11.51
CA LYS A 164 -19.22 -3.55 12.21
C LYS A 164 -20.69 -3.87 11.94
N THR A 165 -20.98 -4.67 10.91
CA THR A 165 -22.35 -4.98 10.48
C THR A 165 -22.94 -6.22 11.16
N PHE A 166 -22.18 -6.86 12.04
CA PHE A 166 -22.57 -8.02 12.85
C PHE A 166 -22.64 -7.64 14.33
#